data_AF-A0A7V6STF1-F1
#
_entry.id   AF-A0A7V6STF1-F1
#
_cell.length_a   1.000
_cell.length_b   1.000
_cell.length_c   1.000
_cell.angle_alpha   90.00
_cell.angle_beta   90.00
_cell.angle_gamma   90.00
#
_symmetry.space_group_name_H-M   'P 1'
#
loop_
_entity.id
_entity.type
_entity.pdbx_description
1 polymer ?
#
loop_
_entity_poly.entity_id
_entity_poly.type
_entity_poly.pdbx_seq_one_letter_code
_entity_poly.pdbx_strand_id
1 'polypeptide(L)'
;MEKKTFYLTTAIAYTSKIPHLGNTYEWILSDAIVRYKRMRGFDVFFLTGTDEHGQKIQEQAMQEGVSPTELVDRVAGAIREIDDTLKVSYDDFIRTTDPEHQRRVQGIFQRLYDQGDIYKDAYEGLYCVSCEAFYTESQLHEGVCPQCSAEVTMQKEEAYFFRLSKYQKRLEEHIEK
;
A
#
# COMPACT_ATOMS: atom_id res chain seq x y z
N MET A 1 -33.30 11.42 -13.22
CA MET A 1 -32.78 10.04 -13.27
C MET A 1 -31.48 10.03 -12.49
N GLU A 2 -31.34 9.11 -11.55
CA GLU A 2 -30.12 8.95 -10.76
C GLU A 2 -28.96 8.50 -11.66
N LYS A 3 -27.80 9.16 -11.57
CA LYS A 3 -26.61 8.77 -12.35
C LYS A 3 -26.05 7.48 -11.77
N LYS A 4 -25.66 6.53 -12.63
CA LYS A 4 -24.95 5.33 -12.18
C LYS A 4 -23.59 5.74 -11.62
N THR A 5 -23.20 5.17 -10.49
CA THR A 5 -21.90 5.44 -9.87
C THR A 5 -20.80 4.56 -10.45
N PHE A 6 -19.56 5.06 -10.44
CA PHE A 6 -18.36 4.30 -10.79
C PHE A 6 -17.19 4.76 -9.92
N TYR A 7 -16.54 3.81 -9.25
CA TYR A 7 -15.37 4.08 -8.42
C TYR A 7 -14.18 3.29 -8.98
N LEU A 8 -13.05 3.96 -9.16
CA LEU A 8 -11.80 3.34 -9.56
C LEU A 8 -10.66 3.88 -8.70
N THR A 9 -9.72 3.00 -8.35
CA THR A 9 -8.50 3.34 -7.62
C THR A 9 -7.28 2.84 -8.38
N THR A 10 -6.16 3.54 -8.28
CA THR A 10 -4.85 2.95 -8.57
C THR A 10 -4.23 2.41 -7.30
N ALA A 11 -3.18 1.59 -7.42
CA ALA A 11 -2.25 1.40 -6.32
C ALA A 11 -1.67 2.77 -5.91
N ILE A 12 -1.50 2.97 -4.60
CA ILE A 12 -0.80 4.14 -4.06
C ILE A 12 0.70 3.97 -4.28
N ALA A 13 1.38 5.04 -4.71
CA ALA A 13 2.80 4.99 -5.05
C ALA A 13 3.68 5.05 -3.80
N TYR A 14 4.69 4.19 -3.72
CA TYR A 14 5.67 4.25 -2.64
C TYR A 14 6.50 5.53 -2.70
N THR A 15 6.63 6.22 -1.58
CA THR A 15 7.44 7.44 -1.46
C THR A 15 8.91 7.18 -1.14
N SER A 16 9.36 5.92 -1.20
CA SER A 16 10.77 5.58 -1.10
C SER A 16 11.58 5.99 -2.34
N LYS A 17 10.96 6.15 -3.51
CA LYS A 17 11.62 6.58 -4.76
C LYS A 17 10.65 7.34 -5.68
N ILE A 18 11.20 8.12 -6.61
CA ILE A 18 10.43 8.71 -7.71
C ILE A 18 9.86 7.59 -8.60
N PRO A 19 8.57 7.68 -9.00
CA PRO A 19 7.92 6.69 -9.85
C PRO A 19 8.63 6.43 -11.17
N HIS A 20 8.55 5.19 -11.65
CA HIS A 20 9.02 4.79 -12.97
C HIS A 20 7.85 4.64 -13.96
N LEU A 21 8.15 4.32 -15.22
CA LEU A 21 7.16 4.17 -16.29
C LEU A 21 5.98 3.25 -15.91
N GLY A 22 6.23 2.18 -15.15
CA GLY A 22 5.18 1.28 -14.66
C GLY A 22 4.07 1.98 -13.86
N ASN A 23 4.40 2.94 -12.99
CA ASN A 23 3.39 3.70 -12.23
C ASN A 23 2.57 4.59 -13.18
N THR A 24 3.26 5.31 -14.07
CA THR A 24 2.60 6.20 -15.02
C THR A 24 1.67 5.45 -15.98
N TYR A 25 2.02 4.21 -16.34
CA TYR A 25 1.18 3.35 -17.17
C TYR A 25 -0.15 3.01 -16.48
N GLU A 26 -0.12 2.64 -15.20
CA GLU A 26 -1.33 2.36 -14.43
C GLU A 26 -2.23 3.60 -14.33
N TRP A 27 -1.66 4.77 -14.03
CA TRP A 27 -2.40 6.03 -13.93
C TRP A 27 -3.09 6.39 -15.25
N ILE A 28 -2.38 6.31 -16.38
CA ILE A 28 -2.93 6.64 -17.70
C ILE A 28 -4.05 5.68 -18.11
N LEU A 29 -3.88 4.37 -17.89
CA LEU A 29 -4.92 3.39 -18.22
C LEU A 29 -6.18 3.57 -17.36
N SER A 30 -5.97 3.78 -16.06
CA SER A 30 -7.04 4.09 -15.10
C SER A 30 -7.80 5.35 -15.50
N ASP A 31 -7.07 6.41 -15.88
CA ASP A 31 -7.63 7.67 -16.35
C ASP A 31 -8.45 7.51 -17.63
N ALA A 32 -7.98 6.70 -18.59
CA ALA A 32 -8.74 6.42 -19.81
C ALA A 32 -10.10 5.77 -19.52
N ILE A 33 -10.14 4.82 -18.58
CA ILE A 33 -11.38 4.16 -18.13
C ILE A 33 -12.31 5.16 -17.43
N VAL A 34 -11.76 5.96 -16.52
CA VAL A 34 -12.50 6.97 -15.75
C VAL A 34 -13.11 8.02 -16.67
N ARG A 35 -12.33 8.56 -17.62
CA ARG A 35 -12.82 9.52 -18.62
C ARG A 35 -13.91 8.92 -19.49
N TYR A 36 -13.76 7.67 -19.92
CA TYR A 36 -14.80 6.96 -20.65
C TYR A 36 -16.09 6.86 -19.82
N LYS A 37 -16.01 6.51 -18.53
CA LYS A 37 -17.18 6.41 -17.64
C LYS A 37 -17.86 7.76 -17.44
N ARG A 38 -17.08 8.83 -17.22
CA ARG A 38 -17.60 10.21 -17.16
C ARG A 38 -18.32 10.59 -18.45
N MET A 39 -17.73 10.30 -19.62
CA MET A 39 -18.35 10.53 -20.94
C MET A 39 -19.66 9.74 -21.12
N ARG A 40 -19.78 8.56 -20.52
CA ARG A 40 -21.00 7.74 -20.51
C ARG A 40 -22.06 8.21 -19.50
N GLY A 41 -21.82 9.32 -18.81
CA GLY A 41 -22.78 9.94 -17.87
C GLY A 41 -22.78 9.33 -16.47
N PHE A 42 -21.76 8.55 -16.10
CA PHE A 42 -21.61 8.06 -14.73
C PHE A 42 -21.23 9.19 -13.77
N ASP A 43 -21.62 9.04 -12.52
CA ASP A 43 -21.03 9.77 -11.39
C ASP A 43 -19.77 9.03 -10.95
N VAL A 44 -18.61 9.64 -11.17
CA VAL A 44 -17.32 8.95 -11.08
C VAL A 44 -16.49 9.52 -9.94
N PHE A 45 -15.90 8.63 -9.14
CA PHE A 45 -14.82 8.97 -8.21
C PHE A 45 -13.56 8.18 -8.62
N PHE A 46 -12.44 8.86 -8.78
CA PHE A 46 -11.15 8.29 -9.13
C PHE A 46 -10.11 8.68 -8.06
N LEU A 47 -9.61 7.69 -7.33
CA LEU A 47 -8.63 7.89 -6.25
C LEU A 47 -7.24 7.40 -6.67
N THR A 48 -6.24 8.23 -6.46
CA THR A 48 -4.81 7.85 -6.48
C THR A 48 -4.17 8.33 -5.17
N GLY A 49 -2.87 8.09 -4.96
CA GLY A 49 -2.20 8.57 -3.76
C GLY A 49 -0.82 7.98 -3.51
N THR A 50 -0.36 8.12 -2.27
CA THR A 50 0.99 7.74 -1.84
C THR A 50 1.01 6.90 -0.56
N ASP A 51 1.88 5.90 -0.58
CA ASP A 51 2.29 5.13 0.61
C ASP A 51 3.56 5.76 1.22
N GLU A 52 3.47 6.10 2.49
CA GLU A 52 4.37 7.03 3.18
C GLU A 52 4.91 6.48 4.51
N HIS A 53 4.59 5.22 4.81
CA HIS A 53 5.12 4.52 5.97
C HIS A 53 6.10 3.42 5.54
N GLY A 54 7.03 3.07 6.43
CA GLY A 54 7.94 1.95 6.21
C GLY A 54 9.39 2.23 6.65
N GLN A 55 10.12 1.16 6.98
CA GLN A 55 11.48 1.25 7.48
C GLN A 55 12.44 1.89 6.48
N LYS A 56 12.28 1.60 5.18
CA LYS A 56 13.11 2.17 4.12
C LYS A 56 13.03 3.70 4.04
N ILE A 57 11.84 4.26 4.27
CA ILE A 57 11.63 5.72 4.29
C ILE A 57 12.40 6.32 5.48
N GLN A 58 12.30 5.67 6.66
CA GLN A 58 13.01 6.11 7.86
C GLN A 58 14.54 6.07 7.68
N GLU A 59 15.08 4.97 7.12
CA GLU A 59 16.51 4.81 6.86
C GLU A 59 17.02 5.86 5.86
N GLN A 60 16.28 6.10 4.79
CA GLN A 60 16.64 7.11 3.79
C GLN A 60 16.60 8.53 4.37
N ALA A 61 15.56 8.88 5.15
CA ALA A 61 15.46 10.18 5.79
C ALA A 61 16.67 10.43 6.72
N MET A 62 17.08 9.40 7.47
CA MET A 62 18.26 9.45 8.32
C MET A 62 19.57 9.64 7.52
N GLN A 63 19.72 8.96 6.39
CA GLN A 63 20.88 9.11 5.50
C GLN A 63 20.96 10.51 4.87
N GLU A 64 19.81 11.10 4.53
CA GLU A 64 19.72 12.44 3.96
C GLU A 64 19.77 13.57 5.01
N GLY A 65 19.70 13.24 6.30
CA GLY A 65 19.68 14.21 7.39
C GLY A 65 18.39 15.03 7.47
N VAL A 66 17.27 14.48 7.01
CA VAL A 66 15.93 15.09 7.04
C VAL A 66 14.96 14.27 7.88
N SER A 67 13.83 14.83 8.26
CA SER A 67 12.75 14.06 8.88
C SER A 67 12.04 13.16 7.85
N PRO A 68 11.45 12.03 8.28
CA PRO A 68 10.63 11.19 7.39
C PRO A 68 9.49 11.97 6.73
N THR A 69 8.86 12.89 7.47
CA THR A 69 7.80 13.76 6.94
C THR A 69 8.30 14.65 5.80
N GLU A 70 9.45 15.31 5.97
CA GLU A 70 10.04 16.13 4.90
C GLU A 70 10.38 15.31 3.65
N LEU A 71 10.88 14.07 3.84
CA LEU A 71 11.18 13.18 2.73
C LEU A 71 9.91 12.80 1.96
N VAL A 72 8.87 12.34 2.65
CA VAL A 72 7.63 11.90 1.99
C VAL A 72 6.85 13.07 1.40
N ASP A 73 6.87 14.25 2.03
CA ASP A 73 6.27 15.48 1.47
C ASP A 73 6.91 15.84 0.13
N ARG A 74 8.24 15.78 0.05
CA ARG A 74 9.00 16.07 -1.17
C ARG A 74 8.69 15.06 -2.28
N VAL A 75 8.69 13.76 -1.96
CA VAL A 75 8.45 12.71 -2.97
C VAL A 75 6.98 12.68 -3.40
N ALA A 76 6.02 12.83 -2.49
CA ALA A 76 4.60 12.93 -2.81
C ALA A 76 4.29 14.15 -3.68
N GLY A 77 4.97 15.29 -3.44
CA GLY A 77 4.91 16.47 -4.30
C GLY A 77 5.35 16.17 -5.73
N ALA A 78 6.50 15.52 -5.91
CA ALA A 78 6.99 15.12 -7.24
C ALA A 78 6.05 14.14 -7.94
N ILE A 79 5.44 13.20 -7.20
CA ILE A 79 4.44 12.27 -7.73
C ILE A 79 3.21 13.03 -8.26
N ARG A 80 2.70 13.97 -7.47
CA ARG A 80 1.57 14.81 -7.87
C ARG A 80 1.90 15.66 -9.09
N GLU A 81 3.10 16.24 -9.16
CA GLU A 81 3.55 17.00 -10.34
C GLU A 81 3.58 16.14 -11.61
N ILE A 82 3.98 14.86 -11.50
CA ILE A 82 3.94 13.92 -12.62
C ILE A 82 2.49 13.66 -13.05
N ASP A 83 1.59 13.34 -12.12
CA ASP A 83 0.16 13.13 -12.41
C ASP A 83 -0.48 14.36 -13.08
N ASP A 84 -0.17 15.56 -12.59
CA ASP A 84 -0.67 16.82 -13.12
C ASP A 84 -0.11 17.09 -14.54
N THR A 85 1.17 16.77 -14.76
CA THR A 85 1.82 16.86 -16.09
C THR A 85 1.18 15.90 -17.09
N LEU A 86 0.87 14.69 -16.66
CA LEU A 86 0.15 13.68 -17.44
C LEU A 86 -1.35 13.97 -17.57
N LYS A 87 -1.86 14.96 -16.83
CA LYS A 87 -3.26 15.37 -16.77
C LYS A 87 -4.17 14.22 -16.32
N VAL A 88 -3.71 13.41 -15.37
CA VAL A 88 -4.51 12.37 -14.75
C VAL A 88 -5.69 13.03 -14.04
N SER A 89 -6.90 12.59 -14.35
CA SER A 89 -8.13 13.24 -13.86
C SER A 89 -8.67 12.59 -12.60
N TYR A 90 -7.80 12.37 -11.61
CA TYR A 90 -8.20 11.89 -10.28
C TYR A 90 -9.06 12.94 -9.56
N ASP A 91 -9.98 12.48 -8.72
CA ASP A 91 -10.84 13.33 -7.89
C ASP A 91 -10.23 13.58 -6.50
N ASP A 92 -9.35 12.69 -6.05
CA ASP A 92 -8.63 12.82 -4.79
C ASP A 92 -7.24 12.16 -4.85
N PHE A 93 -6.30 12.68 -4.07
CA PHE A 93 -4.94 12.21 -3.91
C PHE A 93 -4.69 11.94 -2.43
N ILE A 94 -4.85 10.69 -2.01
CA ILE A 94 -4.71 10.30 -0.60
C ILE A 94 -3.25 10.17 -0.21
N ARG A 95 -2.90 10.65 0.99
CA ARG A 95 -1.60 10.36 1.61
C ARG A 95 -1.84 9.51 2.85
N THR A 96 -1.07 8.44 3.03
CA THR A 96 -1.22 7.58 4.23
C THR A 96 -0.79 8.27 5.53
N THR A 97 -0.12 9.43 5.45
CA THR A 97 0.16 10.33 6.58
C THR A 97 -1.01 11.26 6.92
N ASP A 98 -2.06 11.33 6.09
CA ASP A 98 -3.21 12.19 6.36
C ASP A 98 -3.90 11.80 7.68
N PRO A 99 -4.23 12.77 8.56
CA PRO A 99 -4.85 12.47 9.85
C PRO A 99 -6.15 11.66 9.74
N GLU A 100 -6.92 11.88 8.68
CA GLU A 100 -8.14 11.11 8.42
C GLU A 100 -7.84 9.64 8.06
N HIS A 101 -6.81 9.40 7.26
CA HIS A 101 -6.37 8.03 6.94
C HIS A 101 -5.95 7.29 8.20
N GLN A 102 -5.11 7.92 9.02
CA GLN A 102 -4.64 7.35 10.29
C GLN A 102 -5.81 7.01 11.23
N ARG A 103 -6.77 7.93 11.41
CA ARG A 103 -7.96 7.69 12.22
C ARG A 103 -8.79 6.50 11.70
N ARG A 104 -8.94 6.36 10.38
CA ARG A 104 -9.69 5.24 9.79
C ARG A 104 -8.99 3.90 10.00
N VAL A 105 -7.67 3.86 9.80
CA VAL A 105 -6.87 2.65 10.03
C VAL A 105 -6.92 2.23 11.50
N GLN A 106 -6.71 3.17 12.43
CA GLN A 106 -6.84 2.93 13.87
C GLN A 106 -8.24 2.41 14.24
N GLY A 107 -9.30 2.99 13.65
CA GLY A 107 -10.66 2.52 13.86
C GLY A 107 -10.93 1.11 13.32
N ILE A 108 -10.36 0.76 12.16
CA ILE A 108 -10.45 -0.61 11.61
C ILE A 108 -9.71 -1.59 12.53
N PHE A 109 -8.49 -1.25 12.92
CA PHE A 109 -7.67 -2.06 13.81
C PHE A 109 -8.41 -2.31 15.13
N GLN A 110 -8.92 -1.26 15.78
CA GLN A 110 -9.63 -1.39 17.06
C GLN A 110 -10.85 -2.31 16.93
N ARG A 111 -11.66 -2.17 15.86
CA ARG A 111 -12.81 -3.05 15.65
C ARG A 111 -12.42 -4.51 15.49
N LEU A 112 -11.37 -4.81 14.73
CA LEU A 112 -10.90 -6.18 14.53
C LEU A 112 -10.26 -6.75 15.82
N TYR A 113 -9.58 -5.90 16.59
CA TYR A 113 -9.06 -6.26 17.91
C TYR A 113 -10.18 -6.62 18.89
N ASP A 114 -11.21 -5.77 19.01
CA ASP A 114 -12.35 -5.99 19.89
C ASP A 114 -13.16 -7.25 19.49
N GLN A 115 -13.13 -7.63 18.21
CA GLN A 115 -13.74 -8.86 17.68
C GLN A 115 -12.92 -10.14 17.94
N GLY A 116 -11.70 -10.00 18.48
CA GLY A 116 -10.76 -11.11 18.67
C GLY A 116 -10.09 -11.60 17.38
N ASP A 117 -10.20 -10.81 16.31
CA ASP A 117 -9.62 -11.10 15.00
C ASP A 117 -8.20 -10.54 14.85
N ILE A 118 -7.84 -9.56 15.69
CA ILE A 118 -6.45 -9.18 15.93
C ILE A 118 -6.05 -9.68 17.32
N TYR A 119 -4.91 -10.36 17.41
CA TYR A 119 -4.36 -10.87 18.67
C TYR A 119 -2.86 -10.64 18.74
N LYS A 120 -2.33 -10.49 19.96
CA LYS A 120 -0.89 -10.36 20.18
C LYS A 120 -0.27 -11.75 20.25
N ASP A 121 0.81 -11.96 19.52
CA ASP A 121 1.60 -13.19 19.56
C ASP A 121 3.08 -12.83 19.33
N ALA A 122 3.96 -13.82 19.45
CA ALA A 122 5.35 -13.69 19.03
C ALA A 122 5.57 -14.48 17.76
N TYR A 123 6.19 -13.86 16.76
CA TYR A 123 6.64 -14.56 15.57
C TYR A 123 8.17 -14.60 15.55
N GLU A 124 8.69 -15.77 15.23
CA GLU A 124 10.10 -16.06 15.10
C GLU A 124 10.31 -16.64 13.70
N GLY A 125 10.99 -15.89 12.83
CA GLY A 125 11.21 -16.29 11.43
C GLY A 125 12.40 -15.60 10.78
N LEU A 126 12.88 -16.17 9.68
CA LEU A 126 13.98 -15.61 8.91
C LEU A 126 13.45 -14.43 8.09
N TYR A 127 13.86 -13.22 8.42
CA TYR A 127 13.32 -11.99 7.86
C TYR A 127 14.24 -11.39 6.79
N CYS A 128 13.65 -11.03 5.64
CA CYS A 128 14.31 -10.28 4.58
C CYS A 128 13.91 -8.81 4.64
N VAL A 129 14.86 -7.92 4.98
CA VAL A 129 14.62 -6.47 5.05
C VAL A 129 14.27 -5.89 3.67
N SER A 130 14.88 -6.41 2.60
CA SER A 130 14.63 -5.92 1.23
C SER A 130 13.19 -6.17 0.77
N CYS A 131 12.64 -7.34 1.10
CA CYS A 131 11.27 -7.74 0.72
C CYS A 131 10.22 -7.41 1.79
N GLU A 132 10.64 -6.98 2.99
CA GLU A 132 9.77 -6.75 4.15
C GLU A 132 8.88 -7.96 4.45
N ALA A 133 9.49 -9.15 4.37
CA ALA A 133 8.79 -10.43 4.43
C ALA A 133 9.56 -11.46 5.26
N PHE A 134 8.81 -12.30 5.96
CA PHE A 134 9.32 -13.46 6.69
C PHE A 134 9.29 -14.72 5.82
N TYR A 135 10.30 -15.56 6.02
CA TYR A 135 10.44 -16.86 5.38
C TYR A 135 10.74 -17.93 6.43
N THR A 136 10.29 -19.15 6.14
CA THR A 136 10.76 -20.37 6.82
C THR A 136 12.05 -20.85 6.16
N GLU A 137 12.86 -21.65 6.88
CA GLU A 137 14.08 -22.25 6.31
C GLU A 137 13.82 -22.98 4.98
N SER A 138 12.70 -23.71 4.89
CA SER A 138 12.32 -24.44 3.67
C SER A 138 11.97 -23.55 2.48
N GLN A 139 11.67 -22.27 2.71
CA GLN A 139 11.37 -21.31 1.64
C GLN A 139 12.63 -20.60 1.13
N LEU A 140 13.76 -20.71 1.83
CA LEU A 140 15.00 -20.07 1.41
C LEU A 140 15.64 -20.80 0.23
N HIS A 141 16.33 -20.04 -0.63
CA HIS A 141 17.16 -20.59 -1.68
C HIS A 141 18.61 -20.45 -1.24
N GLU A 142 19.29 -21.57 -0.95
CA GLU A 142 20.69 -21.57 -0.46
C GLU A 142 20.94 -20.68 0.78
N GLY A 143 19.93 -20.54 1.66
CA GLY A 143 20.04 -19.72 2.87
C GLY A 143 19.82 -18.22 2.67
N VAL A 144 19.45 -17.78 1.46
CA VAL A 144 19.09 -16.38 1.17
C VAL A 144 17.62 -16.24 0.76
N CYS A 145 17.12 -15.00 0.75
CA CYS A 145 15.77 -14.67 0.34
C CYS A 145 15.49 -15.22 -1.07
N PRO A 146 14.43 -16.02 -1.29
CA PRO A 146 14.14 -16.63 -2.59
C PRO A 146 13.72 -15.60 -3.66
N GLN A 147 13.32 -14.40 -3.24
CA GLN A 147 12.77 -13.39 -4.14
C GLN A 147 13.80 -12.35 -4.60
N CYS A 148 14.78 -12.02 -3.75
CA CYS A 148 15.77 -10.98 -4.05
C CYS A 148 17.22 -11.38 -3.74
N SER A 149 17.45 -12.63 -3.31
CA SER A 149 18.76 -13.17 -2.95
C SER A 149 19.50 -12.41 -1.84
N ALA A 150 18.81 -11.53 -1.12
CA ALA A 150 19.38 -10.81 0.02
C ALA A 150 19.53 -11.74 1.23
N GLU A 151 20.47 -11.41 2.11
CA GLU A 151 20.63 -12.08 3.39
C GLU A 151 19.33 -11.97 4.22
N VAL A 152 19.02 -13.06 4.91
CA VAL A 152 17.91 -13.12 5.86
C VAL A 152 18.47 -13.21 7.27
N THR A 153 17.80 -12.57 8.21
CA THR A 153 18.22 -12.56 9.62
C THR A 153 17.15 -13.19 10.48
N MET A 154 17.55 -13.98 11.47
CA MET A 154 16.63 -14.52 12.45
C MET A 154 16.06 -13.37 13.26
N GLN A 155 14.76 -13.12 13.15
CA GLN A 155 14.08 -12.11 13.94
C GLN A 155 12.98 -12.75 14.77
N LYS A 156 12.89 -12.29 16.01
CA LYS A 156 11.83 -12.61 16.94
C LYS A 156 11.19 -11.31 17.39
N GLU A 157 9.94 -11.12 17.01
CA GLU A 157 9.21 -9.91 17.34
C GLU A 157 7.84 -10.27 17.90
N GLU A 158 7.47 -9.61 19.00
CA GLU A 158 6.08 -9.58 19.44
C GLU A 158 5.31 -8.63 18.53
N ALA A 159 4.30 -9.15 17.85
CA ALA A 159 3.49 -8.38 16.93
C ALA A 159 2.00 -8.67 17.12
N TYR A 160 1.18 -7.80 16.54
CA TYR A 160 -0.25 -8.04 16.41
C TYR A 160 -0.52 -8.77 15.09
N PHE A 161 -1.19 -9.91 15.17
CA PHE A 161 -1.53 -10.75 14.02
C PHE A 161 -3.01 -10.64 13.71
N PHE A 162 -3.34 -10.57 12.41
CA PHE A 162 -4.70 -10.73 11.93
C PHE A 162 -4.99 -12.21 11.66
N ARG A 163 -6.09 -12.72 12.22
CA ARG A 163 -6.54 -14.12 12.07
C ARG A 163 -7.17 -14.36 10.69
N LEU A 164 -6.40 -14.15 9.63
CA LEU A 164 -6.86 -14.29 8.24
C LEU A 164 -7.44 -15.68 7.94
N SER A 165 -6.91 -16.74 8.58
CA SER A 165 -7.40 -18.12 8.44
C SER A 165 -8.89 -18.28 8.80
N LYS A 166 -9.43 -17.46 9.71
CA LYS A 166 -10.87 -17.44 10.05
C LYS A 166 -11.74 -17.08 8.84
N TYR A 167 -11.20 -16.34 7.86
CA TYR A 167 -11.94 -15.82 6.71
C TYR A 167 -11.68 -16.58 5.42
N GLN A 168 -10.77 -17.55 5.41
CA GLN A 168 -10.31 -18.23 4.20
C GLN A 168 -11.48 -18.78 3.36
N LYS A 169 -12.33 -19.64 3.94
CA LYS A 169 -13.45 -20.25 3.23
C LYS A 169 -14.42 -19.20 2.64
N ARG A 170 -14.67 -18.12 3.37
CA ARG A 170 -15.54 -17.02 2.92
C ARG A 170 -14.91 -16.27 1.73
N LEU A 171 -13.58 -16.11 1.71
CA LEU A 171 -12.87 -15.49 0.59
C LEU A 171 -12.90 -16.39 -0.64
N GLU A 172 -12.64 -17.68 -0.48
CA GLU A 172 -12.72 -18.68 -1.56
C GLU A 172 -14.13 -18.67 -2.21
N GLU A 173 -15.18 -18.83 -1.40
CA GLU A 173 -16.57 -18.79 -1.86
C GLU A 173 -16.99 -17.45 -2.49
N HIS A 174 -16.31 -16.36 -2.17
CA HIS A 174 -16.59 -15.05 -2.78
C HIS A 174 -15.96 -14.92 -4.17
N ILE A 175 -14.75 -15.47 -4.36
CA ILE A 175 -14.01 -15.42 -5.62
C ILE A 175 -14.59 -16.37 -6.66
N GLU A 176 -15.15 -17.51 -6.25
CA GLU A 176 -15.75 -18.50 -7.15
C GLU A 176 -17.13 -18.10 -7.73
N LYS A 177 -17.68 -16.94 -7.34
CA LYS A 177 -18.98 -16.42 -7.80
C LYS A 177 -18.84 -15.55 -9.04
#